data_AF-A0AAJ6AL65-F1
#
_entry.id   AF-A0AAJ6AL65-F1
#
_cell.length_a   1.000
_cell.length_b   1.000
_cell.length_c   1.000
_cell.angle_alpha   90.00
_cell.angle_beta   90.00
_cell.angle_gamma   90.00
#
_symmetry.space_group_name_H-M   'P 1'
#
loop_
_entity.id
_entity.type
_entity.pdbx_description
1 polymer ?
#
loop_
_entity_poly.entity_id
_entity_poly.type
_entity_poly.pdbx_seq_one_letter_code
_entity_poly.pdbx_strand_id
1 'polypeptide(L)'
;MSSRFFTKEVRGAIERGVTEGLNAGAYHLLQETVPRTPKESGALRSSLQVAEAEIGFPVAVVYSDSVYANWQHENMGAHHTVGQAKFLESAANDERRRIAEIINQQIRGHAS
;
A
#
# COMPACT_ATOMS: atom_id res chain seq x y z
N MET A 1 -6.26 14.16 41.85
CA MET A 1 -6.72 13.79 40.50
C MET A 1 -5.52 13.83 39.56
N SER A 2 -5.03 12.67 39.12
CA SER A 2 -3.89 12.60 38.20
C SER A 2 -4.39 12.86 36.79
N SER A 3 -4.11 14.06 36.28
CA SER A 3 -4.39 14.51 34.92
C SER A 3 -3.47 13.73 33.96
N ARG A 4 -3.94 12.59 33.45
CA ARG A 4 -3.28 11.82 32.38
C ARG A 4 -3.84 12.25 31.01
N PHE A 5 -3.63 13.50 30.63
CA PHE A 5 -4.09 14.05 29.34
C PHE A 5 -3.13 13.78 28.17
N PHE A 6 -1.87 13.39 28.45
CA PHE A 6 -0.88 13.15 27.38
C PHE A 6 -0.96 11.73 26.78
N THR A 7 -1.69 10.79 27.40
CA THR A 7 -1.47 9.36 27.12
C THR A 7 -2.58 8.65 26.36
N LYS A 8 -3.84 9.11 26.39
CA LYS A 8 -4.93 8.44 25.65
C LYS A 8 -5.28 9.17 24.37
N GLU A 9 -5.41 10.49 24.44
CA GLU A 9 -5.81 11.35 23.34
C GLU A 9 -4.71 11.39 22.27
N VAL A 10 -3.47 11.69 22.69
CA VAL A 10 -2.29 11.69 21.80
C VAL A 10 -2.06 10.31 21.19
N ARG A 11 -2.17 9.25 21.99
CA ARG A 11 -2.03 7.88 21.51
C ARG A 11 -3.07 7.54 20.46
N GLY A 12 -4.34 7.81 20.74
CA GLY A 12 -5.43 7.56 19.79
C GLY A 12 -5.28 8.37 18.51
N ALA A 13 -4.74 9.59 18.59
CA ALA A 13 -4.45 10.40 17.42
C ALA A 13 -3.30 9.83 16.57
N ILE A 14 -2.22 9.38 17.21
CA ILE A 14 -1.11 8.68 16.52
C ILE A 14 -1.60 7.38 15.88
N GLU A 15 -2.40 6.57 16.59
CA GLU A 15 -2.93 5.31 16.07
C GLU A 15 -3.80 5.57 14.82
N ARG A 16 -4.67 6.59 14.83
CA ARG A 16 -5.43 6.99 13.63
C ARG A 16 -4.53 7.45 12.50
N GLY A 17 -3.57 8.33 12.76
CA GLY A 17 -2.66 8.84 11.73
C GLY A 17 -1.79 7.74 11.11
N VAL A 18 -1.39 6.74 11.90
CA VAL A 18 -0.70 5.55 11.39
C VAL A 18 -1.62 4.72 10.50
N THR A 19 -2.83 4.39 10.96
CA THR A 19 -3.78 3.59 10.17
C THR A 19 -4.14 4.27 8.84
N GLU A 20 -4.52 5.55 8.88
CA GLU A 20 -4.85 6.31 7.68
C GLU A 20 -3.64 6.51 6.76
N GLY A 21 -2.45 6.72 7.33
CA GLY A 21 -1.19 6.80 6.61
C GLY A 21 -0.85 5.52 5.85
N LEU A 22 -0.99 4.37 6.51
CA LEU A 22 -0.75 3.06 5.89
C LEU A 22 -1.74 2.79 4.76
N ASN A 23 -3.02 3.11 4.95
CA ASN A 23 -4.06 2.93 3.92
C ASN A 23 -3.79 3.84 2.71
N ALA A 24 -3.49 5.12 2.95
CA ALA A 24 -3.14 6.05 1.88
C ALA A 24 -1.87 5.59 1.12
N GLY A 25 -0.86 5.10 1.82
CA GLY A 25 0.35 4.53 1.22
C GLY A 25 0.06 3.27 0.39
N ALA A 26 -0.81 2.38 0.86
CA ALA A 26 -1.23 1.19 0.14
C ALA A 26 -2.02 1.52 -1.14
N TYR A 27 -2.92 2.50 -1.08
CA TYR A 27 -3.64 2.97 -2.28
C TYR A 27 -2.72 3.67 -3.29
N HIS A 28 -1.74 4.45 -2.83
CA HIS A 28 -0.71 4.99 -3.71
C HIS A 28 0.07 3.87 -4.40
N LEU A 29 0.51 2.86 -3.65
CA LEU A 29 1.19 1.70 -4.22
C LEU A 29 0.30 0.96 -5.23
N LEU A 30 -0.98 0.74 -4.92
CA LEU A 30 -1.95 0.13 -5.84
C LEU A 30 -2.02 0.92 -7.16
N GLN A 31 -2.18 2.25 -7.07
CA GLN A 31 -2.27 3.14 -8.22
C GLN A 31 -1.02 3.04 -9.11
N GLU A 32 0.16 2.96 -8.53
CA GLU A 32 1.43 2.83 -9.26
C GLU A 32 1.69 1.41 -9.79
N THR A 33 1.07 0.42 -9.16
CA THR A 33 1.15 -0.99 -9.56
C THR A 33 0.32 -1.27 -10.81
N VAL A 34 -0.93 -0.79 -10.86
CA VAL A 34 -1.89 -1.03 -11.97
C VAL A 34 -1.31 -0.78 -13.38
N PRO A 35 -0.61 0.34 -13.68
CA PRO A 35 -0.05 0.57 -15.00
C PRO A 35 1.12 -0.37 -15.33
N ARG A 36 1.86 -0.84 -14.31
CA ARG A 36 3.00 -1.77 -14.44
C ARG A 36 2.54 -3.22 -14.60
N THR A 37 1.35 -3.56 -14.14
CA THR A 37 0.80 -4.90 -14.28
C THR A 37 0.51 -5.22 -15.75
N PRO A 38 0.82 -6.43 -16.24
CA PRO A 38 0.56 -6.84 -17.62
C PRO A 38 -0.89 -6.60 -18.06
N LYS A 39 -1.08 -5.96 -19.23
CA LYS A 39 -2.42 -5.67 -19.76
C LYS A 39 -3.08 -6.89 -20.41
N GLU A 40 -2.30 -7.84 -20.90
CA GLU A 40 -2.76 -8.94 -21.77
C GLU A 40 -3.93 -9.74 -21.18
N SER A 41 -4.03 -9.85 -19.86
CA SER A 41 -5.12 -10.59 -19.22
C SER A 41 -6.29 -9.73 -18.75
N GLY A 42 -6.12 -8.41 -18.54
CA GLY A 42 -7.13 -7.50 -17.96
C GLY A 42 -7.58 -7.84 -16.53
N ALA A 43 -7.99 -9.09 -16.32
CA ALA A 43 -8.30 -9.75 -15.06
C ALA A 43 -7.20 -9.62 -14.01
N LEU A 44 -5.92 -9.66 -14.40
CA LEU A 44 -4.82 -9.49 -13.44
C LEU A 44 -4.83 -8.07 -12.85
N ARG A 45 -4.95 -7.03 -13.70
CA ARG A 45 -5.05 -5.64 -13.26
C ARG A 45 -6.26 -5.41 -12.35
N SER A 46 -7.42 -5.95 -12.74
CA SER A 46 -8.65 -5.78 -11.96
C SER A 46 -8.67 -6.60 -10.66
N SER A 47 -7.77 -7.57 -10.51
CA SER A 47 -7.67 -8.39 -9.29
C SER A 47 -6.78 -7.79 -8.20
N LEU A 48 -6.08 -6.69 -8.51
CA LEU A 48 -5.29 -5.98 -7.51
C LEU A 48 -6.19 -5.33 -6.47
N GLN A 49 -5.88 -5.58 -5.20
CA GLN A 49 -6.70 -5.18 -4.07
C GLN A 49 -5.80 -4.63 -2.95
N VAL A 50 -6.43 -3.86 -2.05
CA VAL A 50 -5.84 -3.39 -0.80
C VAL A 50 -6.60 -4.03 0.34
N ALA A 51 -5.90 -4.74 1.23
CA ALA A 51 -6.38 -5.02 2.57
C ALA A 51 -5.93 -3.85 3.45
N GLU A 52 -6.90 -3.10 3.97
CA GLU A 52 -6.65 -1.92 4.78
C GLU A 52 -6.14 -2.29 6.18
N ALA A 53 -5.28 -1.43 6.72
CA ALA A 53 -4.92 -1.43 8.13
C ALA A 53 -6.14 -1.03 8.98
N GLU A 54 -6.18 -1.55 10.21
CA GLU A 54 -7.19 -1.25 11.20
C GLU A 54 -6.55 -0.67 12.47
N ILE A 55 -7.35 0.01 13.30
CA ILE A 55 -6.86 0.46 14.61
C ILE A 55 -6.53 -0.78 15.46
N GLY A 56 -5.30 -0.83 15.97
CA GLY A 56 -4.79 -2.00 16.72
C GLY A 56 -4.17 -3.10 15.85
N PHE A 57 -4.36 -3.05 14.53
CA PHE A 57 -3.69 -3.90 13.55
C PHE A 57 -3.15 -3.06 12.37
N PRO A 58 -2.03 -2.33 12.59
CA PRO A 58 -1.51 -1.33 11.65
C PRO A 58 -0.73 -2.01 10.51
N VAL A 59 -1.42 -2.83 9.72
CA VAL A 59 -0.85 -3.55 8.58
C VAL A 59 -1.78 -3.38 7.38
N ALA A 60 -1.32 -2.68 6.35
CA ALA A 60 -1.99 -2.60 5.06
C ALA A 60 -1.23 -3.43 4.02
N VAL A 61 -1.94 -4.11 3.13
CA VAL A 61 -1.35 -5.03 2.15
C VAL A 61 -1.92 -4.76 0.77
N VAL A 62 -1.05 -4.67 -0.24
CA VAL A 62 -1.45 -4.67 -1.66
C VAL A 62 -1.18 -6.07 -2.23
N TYR A 63 -2.18 -6.68 -2.83
CA TYR A 63 -2.09 -8.08 -3.30
C TYR A 63 -2.95 -8.32 -4.55
N SER A 64 -2.77 -9.50 -5.16
CA SER A 64 -3.63 -10.04 -6.23
C SER A 64 -3.92 -11.50 -5.95
N ASP A 65 -5.18 -11.92 -6.10
CA ASP A 65 -5.62 -13.31 -5.87
C ASP A 65 -5.60 -14.19 -7.14
N SER A 66 -5.11 -13.65 -8.25
CA SER A 66 -5.15 -14.39 -9.52
C SER A 66 -4.05 -15.46 -9.54
N VAL A 67 -4.41 -16.72 -9.83
CA VAL A 67 -3.42 -17.78 -10.11
C VAL A 67 -2.50 -17.39 -11.28
N TYR A 68 -3.00 -16.58 -12.21
CA TYR A 68 -2.22 -16.03 -13.32
C TYR A 68 -1.21 -14.97 -12.88
N ALA A 69 -1.40 -14.35 -11.71
CA ALA A 69 -0.47 -13.38 -11.15
C ALA A 69 0.90 -14.01 -10.97
N ASN A 70 1.01 -15.16 -10.31
CA ASN A 70 2.31 -15.76 -9.97
C ASN A 70 3.18 -16.06 -11.20
N TRP A 71 2.60 -16.63 -12.26
CA TRP A 71 3.36 -16.93 -13.47
C TRP A 71 3.85 -15.65 -14.16
N GLN A 72 2.98 -14.66 -14.33
CA GLN A 72 3.35 -13.36 -14.92
C GLN A 72 4.29 -12.54 -14.04
N HIS A 73 4.20 -12.72 -12.72
CA HIS A 73 4.98 -12.00 -11.73
C HIS A 73 6.42 -12.49 -11.65
N GLU A 74 6.64 -13.79 -11.82
CA GLU A 74 7.97 -14.41 -11.75
C GLU A 74 8.67 -14.56 -13.11
N ASN A 75 7.92 -14.63 -14.22
CA ASN A 75 8.50 -14.91 -15.53
C ASN A 75 9.16 -13.66 -16.15
N MET A 76 10.40 -13.40 -15.75
CA MET A 76 11.24 -12.33 -16.31
C MET A 76 11.55 -12.48 -17.82
N GLY A 77 11.29 -13.66 -18.40
CA GLY A 77 11.43 -13.93 -19.84
C GLY A 77 10.16 -13.65 -20.64
N ALA A 78 9.03 -13.36 -19.98
CA ALA A 78 7.80 -12.99 -20.65
C ALA A 78 7.96 -11.60 -21.29
N HIS A 79 7.75 -11.55 -22.61
CA HIS A 79 7.75 -10.28 -23.33
C HIS A 79 6.35 -9.67 -23.24
N HIS A 80 6.17 -8.75 -22.29
CA HIS A 80 4.92 -7.99 -22.19
C HIS A 80 4.92 -6.84 -23.18
N THR A 81 3.83 -6.70 -23.94
CA THR A 81 3.68 -5.53 -24.81
C THR A 81 3.33 -4.29 -23.97
N VAL A 82 2.65 -4.51 -22.84
CA VAL A 82 2.30 -3.46 -21.86
C VAL A 82 2.40 -4.04 -20.46
N GLY A 83 3.24 -3.45 -19.62
CA GLY A 83 3.50 -3.88 -18.24
C GLY A 83 4.81 -4.63 -18.11
N GLN A 84 5.02 -5.26 -16.96
CA GLN A 84 6.25 -5.97 -16.61
C GLN A 84 6.01 -7.05 -15.55
N ALA A 85 6.92 -8.03 -15.48
CA ALA A 85 7.04 -8.92 -14.32
C ALA A 85 7.44 -8.12 -13.06
N LYS A 86 7.27 -8.70 -11.87
CA LYS A 86 7.56 -8.03 -10.58
C LYS A 86 6.96 -6.62 -10.47
N PHE A 87 5.73 -6.45 -10.96
CA PHE A 87 5.07 -5.14 -11.03
C PHE A 87 4.82 -4.53 -9.63
N LEU A 88 4.53 -5.37 -8.62
CA LEU A 88 4.35 -4.93 -7.23
C LEU A 88 5.68 -4.53 -6.58
N GLU A 89 6.73 -5.36 -6.68
CA GLU A 89 8.02 -5.06 -6.06
C GLU A 89 8.70 -3.88 -6.73
N SER A 90 8.61 -3.76 -8.05
CA SER A 90 9.14 -2.59 -8.76
C SER A 90 8.42 -1.31 -8.33
N ALA A 91 7.08 -1.32 -8.25
CA ALA A 91 6.32 -0.18 -7.73
C ALA A 91 6.72 0.15 -6.29
N ALA A 92 6.78 -0.86 -5.41
CA ALA A 92 7.13 -0.67 -4.00
C ALA A 92 8.56 -0.13 -3.81
N ASN A 93 9.51 -0.58 -4.64
CA ASN A 93 10.89 -0.11 -4.58
C ASN A 93 11.03 1.33 -5.07
N ASP A 94 10.42 1.68 -6.20
CA ASP A 94 10.50 3.02 -6.78
C ASP A 94 9.79 4.06 -5.90
N GLU A 95 8.62 3.69 -5.37
CA GLU A 95 7.74 4.59 -4.62
C GLU A 95 7.99 4.57 -3.11
N ARG A 96 8.99 3.81 -2.63
CA ARG A 96 9.27 3.64 -1.19
C ARG A 96 9.35 4.96 -0.43
N ARG A 97 10.03 5.96 -1.02
CA ARG A 97 10.19 7.28 -0.39
C ARG A 97 8.86 8.04 -0.36
N ARG A 98 8.11 8.01 -1.46
CA ARG A 98 6.82 8.68 -1.56
C ARG A 98 5.79 8.09 -0.60
N ILE A 99 5.74 6.77 -0.49
CA ILE A 99 4.89 6.05 0.48
C ILE A 99 5.24 6.48 1.91
N ALA A 100 6.53 6.54 2.26
CA ALA A 100 6.97 7.01 3.58
C ALA A 100 6.58 8.48 3.83
N GLU A 101 6.64 9.34 2.83
CA GLU A 101 6.17 10.73 2.93
C GLU A 101 4.67 10.81 3.20
N ILE A 102 3.85 10.04 2.46
CA ILE A 102 2.39 9.98 2.64
C ILE A 102 2.04 9.56 4.07
N ILE A 103 2.67 8.48 4.57
CA ILE A 103 2.45 8.00 5.94
C ILE A 103 2.82 9.10 6.95
N ASN A 104 3.99 9.72 6.79
CA ASN A 104 4.44 10.78 7.70
C ASN A 104 3.52 12.01 7.70
N GLN A 105 2.97 12.38 6.55
CA GLN A 105 2.02 13.48 6.44
C GLN A 105 0.76 13.20 7.25
N GLN A 106 0.20 11.99 7.17
CA GLN A 106 -0.98 11.60 7.94
C GLN A 106 -0.68 11.61 9.45
N ILE A 107 0.43 11.00 9.88
CA ILE A 107 0.80 11.00 11.31
C ILE A 107 0.92 12.44 11.86
N ARG A 108 1.56 13.35 11.11
CA ARG A 108 1.71 14.75 11.51
C ARG A 108 0.37 15.48 11.58
N GLY A 109 -0.54 15.21 10.65
CA GLY A 109 -1.87 15.85 10.61
C GLY A 109 -2.76 15.46 11.79
N HIS A 110 -2.55 14.29 12.39
CA HIS A 110 -3.29 13.87 13.59
C HIS A 110 -2.58 14.21 14.90
N ALA A 111 -1.27 14.45 14.87
CA ALA A 111 -0.48 14.76 16.08
C ALA A 111 -0.41 16.26 16.43
N SER A 112 -1.01 17.14 15.61
CA SER A 112 -1.11 18.59 15.81
C SER A 112 -2.34 18.98 16.64
#